data_AF-A0A162JAH4-F1
#
_entry.id   AF-A0A162JAH4-F1
#
_cell.length_a   1.000
_cell.length_b   1.000
_cell.length_c   1.000
_cell.angle_alpha   90.00
_cell.angle_beta   90.00
_cell.angle_gamma   90.00
#
_symmetry.space_group_name_H-M   'P 1'
#
loop_
_entity.id
_entity.type
_entity.pdbx_description
1 polymer ?
#
loop_
_entity_poly.entity_id
_entity_poly.type
_entity_poly.pdbx_seq_one_letter_code
_entity_poly.pdbx_strand_id
1 'polypeptide(L)'
;MLHSAIQDAQASQITASYDSIRRCLHRFAHALDAVIEPRLVLIDAGLDQNVLVAMQEADGDNSDMSDNESGASEKSNDSDSSDSSSNAATQIKVTGLREWIKPIFGDPLLNIRLSQTNSEHVVLGFSTPLADTLDDMKEVSESLSQNRQYAQIRLNLYRVYHALNAISVEYIRRDDDSDPRELRARKALVEAVRELEALDEAEASKRRRQLLEVATSKRQRTLNP
;
A
#
# COMPACT_ATOMS: atom_id res chain seq x y z
N MET A 1 -8.79 9.57 -12.56
CA MET A 1 -8.37 9.91 -11.17
C MET A 1 -7.00 10.58 -11.11
N LEU A 2 -5.94 10.04 -11.70
CA LEU A 2 -4.63 10.72 -11.64
C LEU A 2 -4.62 12.06 -12.39
N HIS A 3 -5.23 12.12 -13.58
CA HIS A 3 -5.33 13.37 -14.34
C HIS A 3 -6.08 14.47 -13.56
N SER A 4 -7.19 14.12 -12.89
CA SER A 4 -7.93 15.07 -12.05
C SER A 4 -7.10 15.51 -10.85
N ALA A 5 -6.40 14.60 -10.16
CA ALA A 5 -5.51 14.96 -9.05
C ALA A 5 -4.39 15.92 -9.46
N ILE A 6 -3.80 15.75 -10.66
CA ILE A 6 -2.82 16.70 -11.22
C ILE A 6 -3.46 18.07 -11.45
N GLN A 7 -4.66 18.10 -12.02
CA GLN A 7 -5.37 19.34 -12.30
C GLN A 7 -5.76 20.08 -11.02
N ASP A 8 -6.24 19.35 -10.01
CA ASP A 8 -6.64 19.89 -8.71
C ASP A 8 -5.42 20.46 -7.95
N ALA A 9 -4.29 19.74 -7.97
CA ALA A 9 -3.04 20.20 -7.37
C ALA A 9 -2.51 21.47 -8.06
N GLN A 10 -2.57 21.52 -9.39
CA GLN A 10 -2.15 22.69 -10.15
C GLN A 10 -3.10 23.89 -9.93
N ALA A 11 -4.41 23.64 -9.86
CA ALA A 11 -5.39 24.68 -9.52
C ALA A 11 -5.17 25.26 -8.12
N SER A 12 -4.70 24.42 -7.19
CA SER A 12 -4.31 24.79 -5.83
C SER A 12 -2.90 25.42 -5.75
N GLN A 13 -2.25 25.68 -6.88
CA GLN A 13 -0.90 26.27 -6.99
C GLN A 13 0.20 25.47 -6.25
N ILE A 14 0.00 24.17 -6.07
CA ILE A 14 0.99 23.29 -5.46
C ILE A 14 2.18 23.17 -6.41
N THR A 15 3.39 23.35 -5.91
CA THR A 15 4.61 23.19 -6.72
C THR A 15 5.02 21.73 -6.84
N ALA A 16 5.07 21.20 -8.07
CA ALA A 16 5.51 19.83 -8.37
C ALA A 16 6.10 19.73 -9.79
N SER A 17 6.79 18.62 -10.09
CA SER A 17 7.37 18.32 -11.41
C SER A 17 6.29 17.85 -12.41
N TYR A 18 5.30 18.69 -12.68
CA TYR A 18 4.11 18.34 -13.48
C TYR A 18 4.44 17.82 -14.87
N ASP A 19 5.48 18.34 -15.52
CA ASP A 19 5.89 17.90 -16.85
C ASP A 19 6.43 16.45 -16.83
N SER A 20 7.27 16.11 -15.86
CA SER A 20 7.73 14.72 -15.65
C SER A 20 6.57 13.79 -15.32
N ILE A 21 5.65 14.22 -14.44
CA ILE A 21 4.48 13.43 -14.06
C ILE A 21 3.59 13.16 -15.28
N ARG A 22 3.27 14.18 -16.08
CA ARG A 22 2.46 14.04 -17.30
C ARG A 22 3.14 13.16 -18.33
N ARG A 23 4.46 13.31 -18.52
CA ARG A 23 5.24 12.46 -19.43
C ARG A 23 5.17 10.99 -19.00
N CYS A 24 5.42 10.70 -17.72
CA CYS A 24 5.32 9.33 -17.19
C CYS A 24 3.90 8.78 -17.32
N LEU A 25 2.88 9.57 -16.99
CA LEU A 25 1.48 9.16 -17.13
C LEU A 25 1.12 8.84 -18.59
N HIS A 26 1.43 9.72 -19.53
CA HIS A 26 1.16 9.48 -20.94
C HIS A 26 1.91 8.24 -21.44
N ARG A 27 3.15 8.07 -21.01
CA ARG A 27 3.99 6.94 -21.38
C ARG A 27 3.43 5.60 -20.88
N PHE A 28 2.95 5.56 -19.65
CA PHE A 28 2.50 4.35 -18.96
C PHE A 28 0.98 4.22 -18.86
N ALA A 29 0.21 5.06 -19.55
CA ALA A 29 -1.26 5.01 -19.51
C ALA A 29 -1.81 3.63 -19.85
N HIS A 30 -1.23 2.97 -20.86
CA HIS A 30 -1.58 1.61 -21.29
C HIS A 30 -1.45 0.55 -20.18
N ALA A 31 -0.60 0.79 -19.17
CA ALA A 31 -0.44 -0.12 -18.04
C ALA A 31 -1.68 -0.13 -17.15
N LEU A 32 -2.42 0.99 -17.08
CA LEU A 32 -3.69 1.10 -16.38
C LEU A 32 -4.84 0.42 -17.14
N ASP A 33 -4.81 0.46 -18.48
CA ASP A 33 -5.81 -0.21 -19.34
C ASP A 33 -5.74 -1.74 -19.27
N ALA A 34 -4.64 -2.30 -18.72
CA ALA A 34 -4.50 -3.73 -18.48
C ALA A 34 -5.45 -4.25 -17.36
N VAL A 35 -6.06 -3.36 -16.58
CA VAL A 35 -7.02 -3.71 -15.53
C VAL A 35 -8.39 -3.93 -16.16
N ILE A 36 -8.70 -5.19 -16.45
CA ILE A 36 -9.95 -5.58 -17.13
C ILE A 36 -11.11 -5.74 -16.13
N GLU A 37 -10.83 -6.22 -14.92
CA GLU A 37 -11.83 -6.49 -13.89
C GLU A 37 -11.69 -5.51 -12.73
N PRO A 38 -12.55 -4.47 -12.65
CA PRO A 38 -12.55 -3.57 -11.51
C PRO A 38 -13.08 -4.30 -10.26
N ARG A 39 -12.40 -4.14 -9.13
CA ARG A 39 -12.80 -4.72 -7.84
C ARG A 39 -13.13 -3.62 -6.85
N LEU A 40 -13.89 -3.95 -5.82
CA LEU A 40 -14.16 -3.02 -4.74
C LEU A 40 -12.86 -2.75 -3.97
N VAL A 41 -12.39 -1.50 -4.02
CA VAL A 41 -11.19 -1.02 -3.35
C VAL A 41 -11.59 0.03 -2.32
N LEU A 42 -11.09 -0.16 -1.10
CA LEU A 42 -11.24 0.78 -0.02
C LEU A 42 -9.99 1.67 0.03
N ILE A 43 -10.10 2.90 -0.47
CA ILE A 43 -8.98 3.86 -0.49
C ILE A 43 -8.64 4.26 0.93
N ASP A 44 -7.38 4.16 1.35
CA ASP A 44 -6.92 4.53 2.69
C ASP A 44 -7.29 3.56 3.82
N ALA A 45 -7.79 2.36 3.51
CA ALA A 45 -8.22 1.38 4.52
C ALA A 45 -7.14 0.95 5.52
N GLY A 46 -5.85 1.15 5.21
CA GLY A 46 -4.74 0.76 6.08
C GLY A 46 -4.00 1.92 6.73
N LEU A 47 -4.61 3.11 6.78
CA LEU A 47 -4.15 4.19 7.65
C LEU A 47 -4.71 3.98 9.06
N ASP A 48 -3.92 4.22 10.09
CA ASP A 48 -4.30 3.98 11.49
C ASP A 48 -5.59 4.70 11.87
N GLN A 49 -5.80 5.91 11.33
CA GLN A 49 -7.02 6.70 11.53
C GLN A 49 -8.31 6.04 10.96
N ASN A 50 -8.17 5.08 10.05
CA ASN A 50 -9.26 4.41 9.35
C ASN A 50 -9.49 2.97 9.82
N VAL A 51 -8.72 2.48 10.79
CA VAL A 51 -8.82 1.11 11.31
C VAL A 51 -9.38 1.14 12.73
N LEU A 52 -10.37 0.28 13.00
CA LEU A 52 -10.89 0.05 14.35
C LEU A 52 -10.19 -1.15 14.97
N VAL A 53 -9.81 -0.99 16.22
CA VAL A 53 -8.98 -1.94 16.95
C VAL A 53 -9.60 -2.15 18.33
N ALA A 54 -9.65 -3.40 18.77
CA ALA A 54 -9.96 -3.75 20.15
C ALA A 54 -8.72 -4.34 20.83
N MET A 55 -8.55 -4.00 22.11
CA MET A 55 -7.58 -4.66 22.98
C MET A 55 -8.24 -5.92 23.54
N GLN A 56 -7.61 -7.08 23.31
CA GLN A 56 -8.01 -8.31 23.97
C GLN A 56 -7.32 -8.34 25.33
N GLU A 57 -8.11 -8.24 26.40
CA GLU A 57 -7.60 -8.52 27.76
C GLU A 57 -7.23 -10.00 27.81
N ALA A 58 -6.03 -10.30 28.32
CA ALA A 58 -5.60 -11.67 28.53
C ALA A 58 -6.53 -12.28 29.57
N ASP A 59 -7.35 -13.25 29.15
CA ASP A 59 -8.18 -14.05 30.05
C ASP A 59 -7.24 -14.60 31.14
N GLY A 60 -7.42 -14.10 32.35
CA GLY A 60 -6.79 -14.65 33.54
C GLY A 60 -7.42 -16.01 33.82
N ASP A 61 -6.87 -17.05 33.19
CA ASP A 61 -7.20 -18.45 33.44
C ASP A 61 -6.70 -18.84 34.84
N ASN A 62 -7.39 -18.34 35.87
CA ASN A 62 -7.25 -18.83 37.25
C ASN A 62 -8.02 -20.14 37.34
N SER A 63 -7.39 -21.20 36.83
CA SER A 63 -7.79 -22.57 37.11
C SER A 63 -7.42 -22.92 38.56
N ASP A 64 -8.44 -23.38 39.28
CA ASP A 64 -8.48 -23.87 40.65
C ASP A 64 -7.26 -24.68 41.09
N MET A 65 -6.71 -24.33 42.26
CA MET A 65 -6.32 -25.29 43.30
C MET A 65 -6.42 -24.60 44.67
N SER A 66 -7.52 -24.79 45.39
CA SER A 66 -7.60 -24.49 46.82
C SER A 66 -7.70 -25.79 47.61
N ASP A 67 -6.58 -26.23 48.19
CA ASP A 67 -6.56 -27.18 49.30
C ASP A 67 -5.74 -26.63 50.48
N ASN A 68 -6.45 -26.50 51.59
CA ASN A 68 -6.07 -26.70 52.99
C ASN A 68 -5.44 -25.59 53.87
N GLU A 69 -6.29 -25.15 54.82
CA GLU A 69 -6.10 -24.97 56.27
C GLU A 69 -5.16 -23.91 56.90
N SER A 70 -5.85 -22.96 57.54
CA SER A 70 -5.71 -22.56 58.97
C SER A 70 -4.57 -21.62 59.41
N GLY A 71 -4.96 -20.57 60.14
CA GLY A 71 -4.03 -19.76 60.94
C GLY A 71 -4.44 -18.29 61.02
N ALA A 72 -5.21 -17.93 62.06
CA ALA A 72 -5.55 -16.55 62.38
C ALA A 72 -4.32 -15.78 62.90
N SER A 73 -4.07 -14.57 62.38
CA SER A 73 -3.49 -13.47 63.16
C SER A 73 -3.71 -12.12 62.47
N GLU A 74 -4.12 -11.14 63.28
CA GLU A 74 -4.39 -9.76 62.90
C GLU A 74 -3.11 -8.90 62.75
N LYS A 75 -3.29 -7.78 62.04
CA LYS A 75 -2.62 -6.46 62.11
C LYS A 75 -1.57 -6.06 61.05
N SER A 76 -1.99 -5.00 60.36
CA SER A 76 -1.34 -3.68 60.18
C SER A 76 -0.34 -3.43 59.03
N ASN A 77 -0.67 -2.32 58.35
CA ASN A 77 0.17 -1.31 57.71
C ASN A 77 0.64 -1.49 56.27
N ASP A 78 0.04 -0.63 55.43
CA ASP A 78 0.67 0.42 54.62
C ASP A 78 1.84 0.08 53.69
N SER A 79 1.53 0.31 52.41
CA SER A 79 2.39 0.90 51.38
C SER A 79 3.72 0.19 51.06
N ASP A 80 3.70 -0.63 50.02
CA ASP A 80 4.49 -0.34 48.82
C ASP A 80 3.96 -1.19 47.65
N SER A 81 3.04 -0.62 46.86
CA SER A 81 2.64 -1.22 45.58
C SER A 81 3.76 -1.00 44.58
N SER A 82 4.74 -1.90 44.62
CA SER A 82 5.66 -2.10 43.51
C SER A 82 4.83 -2.54 42.29
N ASP A 83 4.53 -1.58 41.41
CA ASP A 83 4.00 -1.82 40.06
C ASP A 83 5.02 -2.66 39.28
N SER A 84 5.01 -3.96 39.52
CA SER A 84 5.53 -4.94 38.59
C SER A 84 4.56 -4.99 37.41
N SER A 85 4.65 -3.97 36.55
CA SER A 85 4.09 -3.98 35.20
C SER A 85 4.79 -5.08 34.40
N SER A 86 4.41 -6.32 34.66
CA SER A 86 4.59 -7.39 33.71
C SER A 86 3.69 -7.03 32.54
N ASN A 87 4.27 -6.40 31.52
CA ASN A 87 3.66 -6.14 30.23
C ASN A 87 3.21 -7.48 29.61
N ALA A 88 2.07 -8.00 30.04
CA ALA A 88 1.31 -8.96 29.27
C ALA A 88 0.95 -8.21 27.98
N ALA A 89 1.60 -8.58 26.88
CA ALA A 89 1.40 -7.94 25.59
C ALA A 89 -0.09 -8.02 25.26
N THR A 90 -0.80 -6.90 25.38
CA THR A 90 -2.22 -6.81 25.05
C THR A 90 -2.35 -7.16 23.58
N GLN A 91 -3.08 -8.23 23.28
CA GLN A 91 -3.22 -8.68 21.90
C GLN A 91 -4.16 -7.71 21.19
N ILE A 92 -3.57 -6.93 20.28
CA ILE A 92 -4.29 -5.94 19.47
C ILE A 92 -5.00 -6.66 18.32
N LYS A 93 -6.33 -6.62 18.29
CA LYS A 93 -7.14 -7.21 17.21
C LYS A 93 -7.82 -6.12 16.40
N VAL A 94 -7.61 -6.12 15.09
CA VAL A 94 -8.38 -5.27 14.16
C VAL A 94 -9.82 -5.79 14.11
N THR A 95 -10.77 -4.95 14.53
CA THR A 95 -12.19 -5.30 14.63
C THR A 95 -13.03 -4.73 13.50
N GLY A 96 -12.53 -3.72 12.80
CA GLY A 96 -13.27 -3.15 11.69
C GLY A 96 -12.54 -1.99 11.03
N LEU A 97 -13.29 -1.29 10.19
CA LEU A 97 -12.84 -0.11 9.46
C LEU A 97 -13.76 1.05 9.82
N ARG A 98 -13.18 2.23 10.01
CA ARG A 98 -13.90 3.44 10.40
C ARG A 98 -14.51 4.12 9.18
N GLU A 99 -15.71 4.68 9.35
CA GLU A 99 -16.42 5.59 8.41
C GLU A 99 -16.26 5.24 6.93
N TRP A 100 -17.06 4.28 6.41
CA TRP A 100 -17.25 3.97 4.97
C TRP A 100 -16.14 4.51 4.07
N ILE A 101 -14.98 3.91 4.26
CA ILE A 101 -13.76 4.20 3.52
C ILE A 101 -14.12 4.35 2.05
N LYS A 102 -13.74 5.47 1.41
CA LYS A 102 -14.10 5.86 0.03
C LYS A 102 -14.09 4.64 -0.90
N PRO A 103 -15.23 3.96 -1.07
CA PRO A 103 -15.26 2.69 -1.75
C PRO A 103 -15.36 3.00 -3.22
N ILE A 104 -14.43 2.47 -4.00
CA ILE A 104 -14.44 2.63 -5.45
C ILE A 104 -14.28 1.28 -6.12
N PHE A 105 -14.90 1.09 -7.28
CA PHE A 105 -14.58 -0.04 -8.14
C PHE A 105 -13.38 0.33 -9.01
N GLY A 106 -12.28 -0.41 -8.89
CA GLY A 106 -11.03 -0.10 -9.59
C GLY A 106 -9.94 -1.15 -9.40
N ASP A 107 -8.70 -0.78 -9.69
CA ASP A 107 -7.54 -1.64 -9.49
C ASP A 107 -7.23 -1.79 -7.99
N PRO A 108 -7.17 -3.01 -7.45
CA PRO A 108 -6.76 -3.25 -6.08
C PRO A 108 -5.43 -2.60 -5.66
N LEU A 109 -4.46 -2.50 -6.57
CA LEU A 109 -3.17 -1.87 -6.31
C LEU A 109 -3.28 -0.37 -5.99
N LEU A 110 -4.44 0.24 -6.24
CA LEU A 110 -4.76 1.61 -5.86
C LEU A 110 -4.88 1.79 -4.34
N ASN A 111 -5.01 0.72 -3.54
CA ASN A 111 -4.99 0.86 -2.09
C ASN A 111 -3.68 1.51 -1.60
N ILE A 112 -3.76 2.50 -0.72
CA ILE A 112 -2.60 3.27 -0.27
C ILE A 112 -1.49 2.38 0.33
N ARG A 113 -1.85 1.33 1.09
CA ARG A 113 -0.83 0.44 1.69
C ARG A 113 -0.11 -0.40 0.67
N LEU A 114 -0.82 -0.85 -0.36
CA LEU A 114 -0.21 -1.52 -1.50
C LEU A 114 0.73 -0.57 -2.23
N SER A 115 0.36 0.70 -2.39
CA SER A 115 1.21 1.69 -3.04
C SER A 115 2.45 2.09 -2.21
N GLN A 116 2.38 2.10 -0.87
CA GLN A 116 3.47 2.60 -0.01
C GLN A 116 4.45 1.50 0.44
N THR A 117 3.94 0.33 0.82
CA THR A 117 4.74 -0.77 1.38
C THR A 117 4.56 -2.01 0.53
N ASN A 118 5.46 -2.20 -0.44
CA ASN A 118 5.49 -3.34 -1.35
C ASN A 118 6.02 -4.61 -0.67
N SER A 119 5.47 -5.00 0.50
CA SER A 119 5.88 -6.28 1.08
C SER A 119 5.35 -7.42 0.21
N GLU A 120 6.22 -8.36 -0.14
CA GLU A 120 5.87 -9.50 -0.98
C GLU A 120 4.68 -10.28 -0.39
N HIS A 121 4.63 -10.42 0.93
CA HIS A 121 3.54 -11.09 1.64
C HIS A 121 2.18 -10.40 1.47
N VAL A 122 2.12 -9.07 1.39
CA VAL A 122 0.85 -8.34 1.19
C VAL A 122 0.37 -8.50 -0.26
N VAL A 123 1.29 -8.44 -1.23
CA VAL A 123 0.97 -8.68 -2.65
C VAL A 123 0.54 -10.14 -2.88
N LEU A 124 1.22 -11.08 -2.22
CA LEU A 124 0.92 -12.50 -2.27
C LEU A 124 -0.42 -12.81 -1.60
N GLY A 125 -0.69 -12.18 -0.45
CA GLY A 125 -1.97 -12.20 0.26
C GLY A 125 -3.14 -11.83 -0.64
N PHE A 126 -2.97 -10.82 -1.49
CA PHE A 126 -3.97 -10.39 -2.46
C PHE A 126 -4.20 -11.39 -3.60
N SER A 127 -3.19 -12.20 -3.91
CA SER A 127 -3.23 -13.23 -4.95
C SER A 127 -3.57 -14.62 -4.40
N THR A 128 -3.64 -14.80 -3.08
CA THR A 128 -4.06 -16.04 -2.45
C THR A 128 -5.58 -16.19 -2.56
N PRO A 129 -6.08 -17.26 -3.20
CA PRO A 129 -7.50 -17.54 -3.22
C PRO A 129 -7.99 -17.82 -1.80
N LEU A 130 -9.12 -17.22 -1.43
CA LEU A 130 -9.77 -17.47 -0.14
C LEU A 130 -10.33 -18.91 -0.18
N ALA A 131 -9.91 -19.74 0.77
CA ALA A 131 -10.13 -21.19 0.72
C ALA A 131 -11.61 -21.63 0.80
N ASP A 132 -12.54 -20.72 1.14
CA ASP A 132 -13.94 -21.05 1.45
C ASP A 132 -15.00 -20.40 0.54
N THR A 133 -14.61 -19.74 -0.55
CA THR A 133 -15.57 -19.09 -1.46
C THR A 133 -15.38 -19.52 -2.91
N LEU A 134 -16.22 -20.48 -3.33
CA LEU A 134 -16.69 -20.80 -4.69
C LEU A 134 -15.62 -21.01 -5.79
N ASP A 135 -15.87 -22.00 -6.67
CA ASP A 135 -15.01 -22.43 -7.79
C ASP A 135 -14.54 -21.31 -8.76
N ASP A 136 -15.09 -20.10 -8.66
CA ASP A 136 -14.81 -18.93 -9.50
C ASP A 136 -13.47 -18.21 -9.19
N MET A 137 -12.80 -18.52 -8.07
CA MET A 137 -11.58 -17.81 -7.64
C MET A 137 -10.31 -18.12 -8.46
N LYS A 138 -10.35 -19.11 -9.35
CA LYS A 138 -9.22 -19.46 -10.22
C LYS A 138 -9.02 -18.47 -11.36
N GLU A 139 -10.12 -18.03 -11.99
CA GLU A 139 -10.15 -16.96 -12.99
C GLU A 139 -9.68 -15.63 -12.38
N VAL A 140 -10.13 -15.36 -11.15
CA VAL A 140 -9.74 -14.22 -10.31
C VAL A 140 -8.24 -14.20 -10.02
N SER A 141 -7.60 -15.37 -9.86
CA SER A 141 -6.16 -15.49 -9.61
C SER A 141 -5.35 -15.31 -10.91
N GLU A 142 -5.85 -15.84 -12.03
CA GLU A 142 -5.25 -15.65 -13.35
C GLU A 142 -5.30 -14.17 -13.79
N SER A 143 -6.41 -13.47 -13.56
CA SER A 143 -6.55 -12.04 -13.88
C SER A 143 -5.60 -11.16 -13.06
N LEU A 144 -5.22 -11.57 -11.83
CA LEU A 144 -4.18 -10.91 -11.05
C LEU A 144 -2.76 -11.19 -11.58
N SER A 145 -2.51 -12.38 -12.13
CA SER A 145 -1.21 -12.72 -12.72
C SER A 145 -0.96 -12.07 -14.08
N GLN A 146 -1.95 -11.95 -14.98
CA GLN A 146 -1.83 -11.12 -16.20
C GLN A 146 -1.46 -9.67 -15.86
N ASN A 147 -1.96 -9.20 -14.72
CA ASN A 147 -1.71 -7.88 -14.17
C ASN A 147 -0.32 -7.71 -13.55
N ARG A 148 0.45 -8.79 -13.34
CA ARG A 148 1.77 -8.75 -12.70
C ARG A 148 2.81 -8.00 -13.51
N GLN A 149 2.76 -8.10 -14.85
CA GLN A 149 3.75 -7.47 -15.73
C GLN A 149 3.75 -5.94 -15.64
N TYR A 150 2.59 -5.35 -15.33
CA TYR A 150 2.41 -3.90 -15.20
C TYR A 150 2.24 -3.46 -13.74
N ALA A 151 2.25 -4.38 -12.78
CA ALA A 151 1.95 -4.10 -11.38
C ALA A 151 2.88 -3.03 -10.78
N GLN A 152 4.18 -3.11 -11.05
CA GLN A 152 5.15 -2.13 -10.56
C GLN A 152 4.93 -0.73 -11.15
N ILE A 153 4.56 -0.65 -12.43
CA ILE A 153 4.25 0.62 -13.09
C ILE A 153 2.97 1.21 -12.49
N ARG A 154 1.90 0.41 -12.35
CA ARG A 154 0.64 0.85 -11.75
C ARG A 154 0.80 1.28 -10.30
N LEU A 155 1.52 0.51 -9.48
CA LEU A 155 1.86 0.88 -8.10
C LEU A 155 2.52 2.26 -8.05
N ASN A 156 3.50 2.52 -8.92
CA ASN A 156 4.16 3.82 -8.97
C ASN A 156 3.24 4.94 -9.46
N LEU A 157 2.37 4.69 -10.44
CA LEU A 157 1.34 5.66 -10.85
C LEU A 157 0.37 5.99 -9.70
N TYR A 158 -0.01 5.00 -8.90
CA TYR A 158 -0.86 5.20 -7.72
C TYR A 158 -0.11 5.87 -6.56
N ARG A 159 1.19 5.63 -6.39
CA ARG A 159 2.02 6.41 -5.46
C ARG A 159 2.03 7.89 -5.82
N VAL A 160 2.14 8.22 -7.10
CA VAL A 160 2.03 9.61 -7.57
C VAL A 160 0.66 10.19 -7.22
N TYR A 161 -0.43 9.45 -7.46
CA TYR A 161 -1.79 9.87 -7.10
C TYR A 161 -1.93 10.16 -5.60
N HIS A 162 -1.51 9.22 -4.75
CA HIS A 162 -1.61 9.34 -3.29
C HIS A 162 -0.74 10.47 -2.76
N ALA A 163 0.49 10.61 -3.29
CA ALA A 163 1.39 11.67 -2.87
C ALA A 163 0.85 13.06 -3.26
N LEU A 164 0.32 13.23 -4.48
CA LEU A 164 -0.33 14.48 -4.88
C LEU A 164 -1.54 14.81 -3.99
N ASN A 165 -2.41 13.84 -3.73
CA ASN A 165 -3.55 14.06 -2.84
C ASN A 165 -3.12 14.38 -1.41
N ALA A 166 -2.09 13.71 -0.88
CA ALA A 166 -1.58 14.00 0.44
C ALA A 166 -1.03 15.43 0.53
N ILE A 167 -0.27 15.90 -0.46
CA ILE A 167 0.19 17.30 -0.51
C ILE A 167 -1.01 18.25 -0.58
N SER A 168 -2.01 17.95 -1.42
CA SER A 168 -3.22 18.77 -1.52
C SER A 168 -4.00 18.87 -0.22
N VAL A 169 -4.10 17.78 0.54
CA VAL A 169 -4.77 17.77 1.84
C VAL A 169 -4.04 18.70 2.83
N GLU A 170 -2.71 18.61 2.93
CA GLU A 170 -1.93 19.47 3.83
C GLU A 170 -1.98 20.95 3.41
N TYR A 171 -2.03 21.24 2.11
CA TYR A 171 -2.20 22.62 1.61
C TYR A 171 -3.56 23.21 1.95
N ILE A 172 -4.63 22.42 1.86
CA ILE A 172 -6.00 22.89 2.12
C ILE A 172 -6.29 22.96 3.64
N ARG A 173 -5.77 22.00 4.40
CA ARG A 173 -5.99 21.86 5.85
C ARG A 173 -4.67 21.94 6.59
N ARG A 174 -4.12 23.15 6.69
CA ARG A 174 -2.88 23.39 7.44
C ARG A 174 -3.12 23.31 8.94
N ASP A 175 -2.27 22.53 9.61
CA ASP A 175 -2.08 22.49 11.06
C ASP A 175 -0.57 22.55 11.41
N ASP A 176 -0.24 22.56 12.71
CA ASP A 176 1.14 22.68 13.19
C ASP A 176 2.06 21.52 12.76
N ASP A 177 1.48 20.36 12.42
CA ASP A 177 2.18 19.15 12.00
C ASP A 177 2.11 18.93 10.47
N SER A 178 1.57 19.89 9.71
CA SER A 178 1.42 19.78 8.25
C SER A 178 2.75 19.77 7.52
N ASP A 179 3.72 20.60 7.93
CA ASP A 179 5.02 20.71 7.26
C ASP A 179 5.77 19.36 7.16
N PRO A 180 5.95 18.57 8.24
CA PRO A 180 6.61 17.27 8.13
C PRO A 180 5.80 16.23 7.33
N ARG A 181 4.46 16.29 7.35
CA ARG A 181 3.61 15.39 6.55
C ARG A 181 3.65 15.74 5.07
N GLU A 182 3.59 17.03 4.74
CA GLU A 182 3.73 17.55 3.39
C GLU A 182 5.11 17.17 2.82
N LEU A 183 6.18 17.37 3.61
CA LEU A 183 7.54 17.02 3.18
C LEU A 183 7.67 15.51 2.88
N ARG A 184 7.06 14.64 3.71
CA ARG A 184 7.03 13.20 3.48
C ARG A 184 6.29 12.87 2.17
N ALA A 185 5.14 13.51 1.93
CA ALA A 185 4.38 13.32 0.69
C ALA A 185 5.16 13.81 -0.54
N ARG A 186 5.86 14.94 -0.45
CA ARG A 186 6.75 15.44 -1.51
C ARG A 186 7.89 14.47 -1.81
N LYS A 187 8.53 13.93 -0.78
CA LYS A 187 9.58 12.92 -0.96
C LYS A 187 9.02 11.67 -1.68
N ALA A 188 7.86 11.18 -1.25
CA ALA A 188 7.21 10.04 -1.89
C ALA A 188 6.86 10.32 -3.37
N LEU A 189 6.41 11.54 -3.69
CA LEU A 189 6.14 11.97 -5.07
C LEU A 189 7.41 11.91 -5.93
N VAL A 190 8.51 12.49 -5.44
CA VAL A 190 9.79 12.51 -6.15
C VAL A 190 10.31 11.09 -6.37
N GLU A 191 10.24 10.24 -5.35
CA GLU A 191 10.66 8.84 -5.45
C GLU A 191 9.84 8.06 -6.47
N ALA A 192 8.52 8.20 -6.46
CA ALA A 192 7.63 7.50 -7.39
C ALA A 192 7.86 7.94 -8.84
N VAL A 193 8.03 9.25 -9.09
CA VAL A 193 8.37 9.76 -10.43
C VAL A 193 9.71 9.23 -10.90
N ARG A 194 10.73 9.24 -10.02
CA ARG A 194 12.07 8.71 -10.33
C ARG A 194 12.01 7.21 -10.69
N GLU A 195 11.21 6.43 -9.98
CA GLU A 195 11.02 5.01 -10.29
C GLU A 195 10.34 4.79 -11.65
N LEU A 196 9.34 5.60 -12.01
CA LEU A 196 8.72 5.54 -13.34
C LEU A 196 9.71 5.90 -14.44
N GLU A 197 10.52 6.93 -14.25
CA GLU A 197 11.56 7.33 -15.21
C GLU A 197 12.61 6.22 -15.39
N ALA A 198 13.01 5.55 -14.29
CA ALA A 198 13.94 4.42 -14.35
C ALA A 198 13.34 3.22 -15.12
N LEU A 199 12.05 2.93 -14.94
CA LEU A 199 11.35 1.89 -15.69
C LEU A 199 11.29 2.22 -17.19
N ASP A 200 11.08 3.48 -17.56
CA ASP A 200 11.04 3.89 -18.97
C ASP A 200 12.41 3.73 -19.64
N GLU A 201 13.49 4.12 -18.95
CA GLU A 201 14.86 3.94 -19.45
C GLU A 201 15.21 2.45 -19.59
N ALA A 202 14.78 1.60 -18.66
CA ALA A 202 14.98 0.16 -18.74
C ALA A 202 14.25 -0.46 -19.94
N GLU A 203 13.00 -0.05 -20.21
CA GLU A 203 12.26 -0.46 -21.41
C GLU A 203 12.91 0.04 -22.70
N ALA A 204 13.37 1.29 -22.72
CA ALA A 204 14.06 1.88 -23.86
C ALA A 204 15.37 1.12 -24.18
N SER A 205 16.13 0.81 -23.14
CA SER A 205 17.35 0.00 -23.24
C SER A 205 17.08 -1.40 -23.77
N LYS A 206 16.00 -2.07 -23.31
CA LYS A 206 15.59 -3.39 -23.80
C LYS A 206 15.25 -3.36 -25.30
N ARG A 207 14.48 -2.36 -25.75
CA ARG A 207 14.16 -2.19 -27.18
C ARG A 207 15.39 -1.94 -28.03
N ARG A 208 16.35 -1.14 -27.54
CA ARG A 208 17.62 -0.87 -28.25
C ARG A 208 18.44 -2.15 -28.43
N ARG A 209 18.53 -3.00 -27.40
CA ARG A 209 19.23 -4.30 -27.48
C ARG A 209 18.56 -5.24 -28.50
N GLN A 210 17.24 -5.37 -28.45
CA GLN A 210 16.49 -6.20 -29.41
C GLN A 210 16.72 -5.76 -30.86
N LEU A 211 16.75 -4.45 -31.12
CA LEU A 211 17.00 -3.93 -32.46
C LEU A 211 18.40 -4.30 -32.98
N LEU A 212 19.41 -4.27 -32.10
CA LEU A 212 20.78 -4.66 -32.44
C LEU A 212 20.91 -6.17 -32.69
N GLU A 213 20.22 -7.01 -31.93
CA GLU A 213 20.17 -8.47 -32.15
C GLU A 213 19.51 -8.82 -33.50
N VAL A 214 18.41 -8.14 -33.85
CA VAL A 214 17.75 -8.34 -35.15
C VAL A 214 18.64 -7.87 -36.30
N ALA A 215 19.35 -6.76 -36.13
CA ALA A 215 20.26 -6.23 -37.16
C ALA A 215 21.46 -7.16 -37.41
N THR A 216 22.04 -7.75 -36.36
CA THR A 216 23.15 -8.71 -36.46
C THR A 216 22.69 -10.04 -37.08
N SER A 217 21.50 -10.53 -36.70
CA SER A 217 20.89 -11.75 -37.26
C SER A 217 20.61 -11.63 -38.77
N LYS A 218 20.15 -10.45 -39.24
CA LYS A 218 19.97 -10.18 -40.67
C LYS A 218 21.29 -10.18 -41.44
N ARG A 219 22.37 -9.68 -40.82
CA ARG A 219 23.70 -9.61 -41.43
C ARG A 219 24.34 -11.00 -41.57
N GLN A 220 24.07 -11.93 -40.64
CA GLN A 220 24.50 -13.33 -40.76
C GLN A 220 23.72 -14.09 -41.83
N ARG A 221 22.44 -13.79 -42.03
CA ARG A 221 21.61 -14.45 -43.06
C ARG A 221 22.02 -14.07 -44.50
N THR A 222 22.69 -12.95 -44.70
CA THR A 222 23.23 -12.53 -46.01
C THR A 222 24.63 -13.08 -46.33
N LEU A 223 25.24 -13.84 -45.41
CA LEU A 223 26.62 -14.34 -45.51
C LEU A 223 26.73 -15.87 -45.57
N ASN A 224 25.62 -16.61 -45.48
CA ASN A 224 25.60 -18.05 -45.77
C ASN A 224 25.07 -18.27 -47.21
N PRO A 225 25.93 -18.70 -48.15
CA PRO A 225 25.52 -19.10 -49.50
C PRO A 225 24.75 -20.43 -49.51
#